data_AF-Q2UI72-F1
#
_entry.id   AF-Q2UI72-F1
#
_cell.length_a   1.000
_cell.length_b   1.000
_cell.length_c   1.000
_cell.angle_alpha   90.00
_cell.angle_beta   90.00
_cell.angle_gamma   90.00
#
_symmetry.space_group_name_H-M   'P 1'
#
loop_
_entity.id
_entity.type
_entity.pdbx_description
1 polymer ?
#
loop_
_entity_poly.entity_id
_entity_poly.type
_entity_poly.pdbx_seq_one_letter_code
_entity_poly.pdbx_strand_id
1 'polypeptide(L)'
;MTTGHRELGPYGRACATCARAKCKCIPRAGGSSCERCHRLNKKCIQPVRQRKLKPLSKRVQLEHKLDGLMTLLASAGQSQPQPQPLSDSVRDMNTNIVTSGTEPPYSDSGLLGTVMSGPGLDQGSEEEACLASFRTEKLPVFPVVHIPDTMSAKDFKQQSPFLWRCIATIQCKHPSRQSELCMSIREVAAKRLLVDCAKNLDLLQGVLMYLTW
;
A
#
# COMPACT_ATOMS: atom_id res chain seq x y z
N MET A 1 32.65 -12.39 40.96
CA MET A 1 31.91 -11.81 39.81
C MET A 1 31.69 -12.92 38.79
N THR A 2 30.46 -13.31 38.48
CA THR A 2 30.15 -14.49 37.65
C THR A 2 29.96 -14.11 36.18
N THR A 3 30.93 -14.46 35.33
CA THR A 3 30.85 -14.23 33.87
C THR A 3 29.96 -15.28 33.21
N GLY A 4 28.67 -14.97 33.11
CA GLY A 4 27.68 -15.84 32.46
C GLY A 4 27.96 -16.05 30.97
N HIS A 5 28.62 -17.15 30.62
CA HIS A 5 28.82 -17.61 29.25
C HIS A 5 27.48 -18.11 28.68
N ARG A 6 26.73 -17.20 28.05
CA ARG A 6 25.47 -17.52 27.38
C ARG A 6 25.75 -18.19 26.03
N GLU A 7 25.14 -19.36 25.83
CA GLU A 7 25.38 -20.21 24.66
C GLU A 7 25.05 -19.54 23.32
N LEU A 8 25.65 -20.05 22.25
CA LEU A 8 25.39 -19.61 20.89
C LEU A 8 24.00 -20.10 20.44
N GLY A 9 22.99 -19.24 20.65
CA GLY A 9 21.62 -19.50 20.21
C GLY A 9 21.49 -19.81 18.71
N PRO A 10 20.35 -20.39 18.30
CA PRO A 10 20.21 -21.15 17.06
C PRO A 10 20.55 -20.39 15.77
N TYR A 11 20.84 -21.19 14.73
CA TYR A 11 21.29 -20.80 13.40
C TYR A 11 20.55 -19.58 12.82
N GLY A 12 21.29 -18.69 12.15
CA GLY A 12 20.75 -17.47 11.53
C GLY A 12 21.03 -16.14 12.26
N ARG A 13 21.79 -16.15 13.37
CA ARG A 13 22.21 -14.92 14.07
C ARG A 13 23.71 -14.66 13.97
N ALA A 14 24.09 -13.63 13.22
CA ALA A 14 25.47 -13.17 13.14
C ALA A 14 25.87 -12.31 14.36
N CYS A 15 27.10 -12.50 14.86
CA CYS A 15 27.67 -11.64 15.90
C CYS A 15 27.89 -10.22 15.36
N ALA A 16 27.94 -9.22 16.24
CA ALA A 16 28.05 -7.81 15.88
C ALA A 16 29.25 -7.51 14.96
N THR A 17 30.38 -8.18 15.19
CA THR A 17 31.62 -8.07 14.40
C THR A 17 31.43 -8.58 12.97
N CYS A 18 30.78 -9.74 12.80
CA CYS A 18 30.53 -10.32 11.47
C CYS A 18 29.39 -9.62 10.72
N ALA A 19 28.38 -9.12 11.44
CA ALA A 19 27.28 -8.33 10.88
C ALA A 19 27.78 -6.98 10.31
N ARG A 20 28.61 -6.24 11.06
CA ARG A 20 29.25 -5.01 10.57
C ARG A 20 30.15 -5.26 9.36
N ALA A 21 30.88 -6.39 9.37
CA ALA A 21 31.73 -6.82 8.25
C ALA A 21 30.97 -7.55 7.12
N LYS A 22 29.63 -7.51 7.09
CA LYS A 22 28.74 -8.11 6.07
C LYS A 22 29.14 -9.55 5.65
N CYS A 23 29.45 -10.42 6.62
CA CYS A 23 30.07 -11.72 6.34
C CYS A 23 29.45 -12.90 7.10
N LYS A 24 29.62 -14.12 6.56
CA LYS A 24 29.11 -15.37 7.15
C LYS A 24 29.69 -15.57 8.56
N CYS A 25 28.81 -15.84 9.52
CA CYS A 25 29.13 -16.00 10.93
C CYS A 25 28.81 -17.43 11.37
N ILE A 26 29.80 -18.32 11.34
CA ILE A 26 29.64 -19.74 11.68
C ILE A 26 29.94 -19.93 13.17
N PRO A 27 28.98 -20.41 14.01
CA PRO A 27 29.25 -20.74 15.41
C PRO A 27 30.20 -21.94 15.50
N ARG A 28 31.16 -21.92 16.44
CA ARG A 28 32.01 -23.10 16.70
C ARG A 28 31.31 -24.02 17.70
N ALA A 29 31.31 -25.33 17.44
CA ALA A 29 30.90 -26.32 18.44
C ALA A 29 31.76 -26.17 19.71
N GLY A 30 31.13 -26.16 20.89
CA GLY A 30 31.78 -25.96 22.19
C GLY A 30 32.43 -24.57 22.41
N GLY A 31 32.26 -23.61 21.51
CA GLY A 31 32.95 -22.32 21.56
C GLY A 31 32.05 -21.14 21.95
N SER A 32 32.60 -20.19 22.71
CA SER A 32 31.96 -18.89 22.99
C SER A 32 32.09 -17.86 21.84
N SER A 33 32.71 -18.25 20.72
CA SER A 33 33.00 -17.36 19.58
C SER A 33 32.72 -18.04 18.24
N CYS A 34 32.39 -17.24 17.23
CA CYS A 34 32.28 -17.73 15.86
C CYS A 34 33.66 -17.92 15.22
N GLU A 35 33.75 -18.81 14.24
CA GLU A 35 34.97 -19.23 13.56
C GLU A 35 35.82 -18.04 13.06
N ARG A 36 35.20 -17.08 12.38
CA ARG A 36 35.87 -15.86 11.88
C ARG A 36 36.40 -14.98 13.01
N CYS A 37 35.68 -14.84 14.12
CA CYS A 37 36.15 -14.08 15.27
C CYS A 37 37.33 -14.77 15.95
N HIS A 38 37.28 -16.09 16.08
CA HIS A 38 38.37 -16.91 16.62
C HIS A 38 39.65 -16.75 15.76
N ARG A 39 39.55 -17.02 14.45
CA ARG A 39 40.71 -16.94 13.52
C ARG A 39 41.32 -15.54 13.42
N LEU A 40 40.55 -14.48 13.60
CA LEU A 40 41.02 -13.10 13.54
C LEU A 40 41.34 -12.50 14.94
N ASN A 41 41.29 -13.31 16.00
CA ASN A 41 41.42 -12.90 17.40
C ASN A 41 40.57 -11.65 17.77
N LYS A 42 39.31 -11.61 17.31
CA LYS A 42 38.39 -10.47 17.55
C LYS A 42 37.25 -10.86 18.48
N LYS A 43 36.96 -10.01 19.46
CA LYS A 43 35.84 -10.19 20.41
C LYS A 43 34.53 -10.49 19.67
N CYS A 44 33.92 -11.62 20.03
CA CYS A 44 32.65 -12.09 19.46
C CYS A 44 31.50 -11.70 20.40
N ILE A 45 30.67 -10.74 19.99
CA ILE A 45 29.54 -10.26 20.80
C ILE A 45 28.23 -10.58 20.06
N GLN A 46 27.32 -11.32 20.69
CA GLN A 46 25.99 -11.54 20.15
C GLN A 46 25.12 -10.28 20.36
N PRO A 47 24.45 -9.75 19.30
CA PRO A 47 23.69 -8.51 19.41
C PRO A 47 22.35 -8.73 20.12
N VAL A 48 22.24 -8.25 21.37
CA VAL A 48 20.97 -8.21 22.09
C VAL A 48 20.06 -7.16 21.44
N ARG A 49 19.11 -7.61 20.62
CA ARG A 49 18.00 -6.75 20.18
C ARG A 49 17.05 -6.52 21.35
N GLN A 50 17.27 -5.45 22.12
CA GLN A 50 16.20 -4.85 22.91
C GLN A 50 15.07 -4.49 21.94
N ARG A 51 13.88 -5.09 22.13
CA ARG A 51 12.66 -4.66 21.43
C ARG A 51 12.30 -3.30 21.99
N LYS A 52 12.63 -2.21 21.27
CA LYS A 52 11.97 -0.92 21.51
C LYS A 52 10.47 -1.16 21.31
N LEU A 53 9.71 -1.12 22.40
CA LEU A 53 8.25 -1.02 22.34
C LEU A 53 7.93 0.21 21.51
N LYS A 54 7.13 0.03 20.45
CA LYS A 54 6.64 1.17 19.68
C LYS A 54 5.69 1.97 20.59
N PRO A 55 5.74 3.30 20.62
CA PRO A 55 4.69 4.08 21.28
C PRO A 55 3.32 3.71 20.69
N LEU A 56 2.28 3.76 21.52
CA LEU A 56 0.93 3.36 21.14
C LEU A 56 0.43 4.18 19.93
N SER A 57 -0.37 3.53 19.09
CA SER A 57 -0.90 4.17 17.87
C SER A 57 -1.80 5.35 18.21
N LYS A 58 -1.75 6.41 17.40
CA LYS A 58 -2.68 7.56 17.48
C LYS A 58 -4.15 7.14 17.60
N ARG A 59 -4.51 6.01 16.97
CA ARG A 59 -5.85 5.40 17.05
C ARG A 59 -6.30 5.12 18.49
N VAL A 60 -5.45 4.54 19.32
CA VAL A 60 -5.77 4.24 20.75
C VAL A 60 -6.01 5.53 21.55
N GLN A 61 -5.31 6.60 21.19
CA GLN A 61 -5.49 7.92 21.80
C GLN A 61 -6.69 8.70 21.25
N LEU A 62 -7.32 8.24 20.16
CA LEU A 62 -8.62 8.73 19.69
C LEU A 62 -9.77 7.92 20.31
N GLU A 63 -9.60 6.60 20.44
CA GLU A 63 -10.55 5.71 21.12
C GLU A 63 -10.79 6.19 22.57
N HIS A 64 -9.73 6.35 23.37
CA HIS A 64 -9.84 6.90 24.74
C HIS A 64 -10.41 8.34 24.80
N LYS A 65 -10.34 9.13 23.71
CA LYS A 65 -10.97 10.46 23.64
C LYS A 65 -12.47 10.37 23.35
N LEU A 66 -12.91 9.41 22.55
CA LEU A 66 -14.33 9.15 22.32
C LEU A 66 -15.00 8.65 23.61
N ASP A 67 -14.36 7.74 24.36
CA ASP A 67 -14.88 7.23 25.64
C ASP A 67 -15.12 8.35 26.67
N GLY A 68 -14.19 9.31 26.75
CA GLY A 68 -14.32 10.49 27.62
C GLY A 68 -15.47 11.42 27.20
N LEU A 69 -15.67 11.65 25.90
CA LEU A 69 -16.78 12.45 25.37
C LEU A 69 -18.13 11.73 25.57
N MET A 70 -18.18 10.42 25.37
CA MET A 70 -19.35 9.58 25.62
C MET A 70 -19.78 9.63 27.10
N THR A 71 -18.81 9.61 28.02
CA THR A 71 -19.05 9.71 29.46
C THR A 71 -19.63 11.08 29.86
N LEU A 72 -19.10 12.17 29.28
CA LEU A 72 -19.64 13.52 29.50
C LEU A 72 -21.08 13.65 28.98
N LEU A 73 -21.37 13.16 27.77
CA LEU A 73 -22.72 13.18 27.21
C LEU A 73 -23.71 12.33 28.02
N ALA A 74 -23.29 11.15 28.50
CA ALA A 74 -24.11 10.31 29.36
C ALA A 74 -24.46 11.01 30.70
N SER A 75 -23.50 11.76 31.28
CA SER A 75 -23.74 12.53 32.51
C SER A 75 -24.65 13.75 32.31
N ALA A 76 -24.65 14.36 31.11
CA ALA A 76 -25.50 15.50 30.77
C ALA A 76 -26.97 15.11 30.50
N GLY A 77 -27.27 13.81 30.32
CA GLY A 77 -28.60 13.32 29.92
C GLY A 77 -29.59 13.04 31.06
N GLN A 78 -29.25 13.29 32.33
CA GLN A 78 -30.05 12.82 33.48
C GLN A 78 -30.76 13.93 34.30
N SER A 79 -31.20 15.02 33.65
CA SER A 79 -32.00 16.06 34.32
C SER A 79 -33.19 16.52 33.47
N GLN A 80 -34.31 15.78 33.52
CA GLN A 80 -35.57 16.23 32.92
C GLN A 80 -36.81 15.68 33.67
N PRO A 81 -37.65 16.56 34.21
CA PRO A 81 -39.08 16.33 34.41
C PRO A 81 -39.93 17.08 33.36
N GLN A 82 -41.03 16.47 32.92
CA GLN A 82 -42.13 17.07 32.13
C GLN A 82 -43.19 17.72 33.05
N PRO A 83 -44.25 18.38 32.54
CA PRO A 83 -44.39 19.23 31.33
C PRO A 83 -45.17 20.56 31.63
N GLN A 84 -45.51 21.37 30.62
CA GLN A 84 -46.82 22.06 30.36
C GLN A 84 -46.65 23.22 29.30
N PRO A 85 -47.72 23.70 28.61
CA PRO A 85 -47.64 24.62 27.45
C PRO A 85 -48.27 26.02 27.66
N LEU A 86 -48.13 26.93 26.66
CA LEU A 86 -48.88 28.19 26.29
C LEU A 86 -47.93 29.05 25.39
N SER A 87 -48.29 30.05 24.55
CA SER A 87 -49.50 30.37 23.74
C SER A 87 -49.24 31.63 22.86
N ASP A 88 -49.77 31.68 21.62
CA ASP A 88 -49.90 32.85 20.69
C ASP A 88 -48.59 33.59 20.25
N SER A 89 -48.31 33.77 18.94
CA SER A 89 -48.86 34.73 17.93
C SER A 89 -48.27 36.16 18.08
N VAL A 90 -47.86 36.92 17.04
CA VAL A 90 -48.43 37.18 15.69
C VAL A 90 -47.32 37.59 14.67
N ARG A 91 -47.52 37.27 13.37
CA ARG A 91 -47.11 37.89 12.07
C ARG A 91 -46.11 39.08 12.05
N ASP A 92 -45.25 39.28 11.03
CA ASP A 92 -45.07 38.67 9.67
C ASP A 92 -43.55 38.79 9.26
N MET A 93 -43.00 38.87 8.03
CA MET A 93 -43.48 39.09 6.66
C MET A 93 -42.51 38.54 5.56
N ASN A 94 -42.90 38.69 4.29
CA ASN A 94 -42.25 38.36 3.00
C ASN A 94 -40.93 39.15 2.73
N THR A 95 -39.98 38.79 1.82
CA THR A 95 -40.15 38.17 0.48
C THR A 95 -38.92 37.44 -0.09
N ASN A 96 -39.16 36.30 -0.73
CA ASN A 96 -38.42 35.54 -1.78
C ASN A 96 -36.89 35.71 -2.02
N ILE A 97 -36.21 34.57 -2.13
CA ILE A 97 -35.37 34.20 -3.31
C ILE A 97 -35.41 32.67 -3.50
N VAL A 98 -35.34 32.20 -4.75
CA VAL A 98 -35.44 30.78 -5.14
C VAL A 98 -34.05 30.13 -5.23
N THR A 99 -33.91 28.87 -4.79
CA THR A 99 -33.16 27.78 -5.48
C THR A 99 -33.53 26.43 -4.86
N SER A 100 -33.89 25.45 -5.69
CA SER A 100 -34.15 24.06 -5.25
C SER A 100 -32.85 23.25 -5.18
N GLY A 101 -32.69 22.43 -4.15
CA GLY A 101 -31.55 21.53 -3.99
C GLY A 101 -31.94 20.24 -3.28
N THR A 102 -32.30 19.21 -4.04
CA THR A 102 -32.65 17.89 -3.53
C THR A 102 -31.53 16.90 -3.84
N GLU A 103 -30.99 16.24 -2.80
CA GLU A 103 -30.17 15.01 -2.92
C GLU A 103 -30.89 13.97 -3.80
N PRO A 104 -30.17 13.12 -4.56
CA PRO A 104 -29.95 11.74 -4.07
C PRO A 104 -28.57 11.16 -4.55
N PRO A 105 -28.26 9.84 -4.51
CA PRO A 105 -27.16 9.39 -3.66
C PRO A 105 -25.96 8.81 -4.45
N TYR A 106 -24.76 8.91 -3.88
CA TYR A 106 -23.52 8.55 -4.57
C TYR A 106 -23.22 7.04 -4.62
N SER A 107 -23.72 6.36 -5.66
CA SER A 107 -23.37 4.98 -6.01
C SER A 107 -22.36 4.92 -7.16
N ASP A 108 -21.10 5.30 -6.93
CA ASP A 108 -20.04 5.10 -7.94
C ASP A 108 -19.53 3.65 -7.96
N SER A 109 -19.78 2.98 -9.09
CA SER A 109 -19.08 1.77 -9.51
C SER A 109 -18.81 1.80 -11.02
N GLY A 110 -18.64 3.01 -11.59
CA GLY A 110 -18.48 3.23 -13.02
C GLY A 110 -17.20 3.96 -13.44
N LEU A 111 -16.61 4.81 -12.59
CA LEU A 111 -15.65 5.84 -13.03
C LEU A 111 -14.19 5.37 -13.23
N LEU A 112 -13.97 4.25 -13.94
CA LEU A 112 -12.61 3.76 -14.26
C LEU A 112 -12.37 3.32 -15.73
N GLY A 113 -13.37 3.46 -16.62
CA GLY A 113 -13.29 3.04 -18.02
C GLY A 113 -12.83 4.09 -19.04
N THR A 114 -13.13 5.38 -18.82
CA THR A 114 -13.34 6.34 -19.94
C THR A 114 -12.07 7.03 -20.49
N VAL A 115 -10.93 6.98 -19.82
CA VAL A 115 -9.72 7.77 -20.19
C VAL A 115 -8.95 7.29 -21.44
N MET A 116 -9.39 6.25 -22.15
CA MET A 116 -8.67 5.68 -23.32
C MET A 116 -9.47 5.66 -24.64
N SER A 117 -10.68 6.23 -24.67
CA SER A 117 -11.57 6.17 -25.84
C SER A 117 -11.29 7.24 -26.90
N GLY A 118 -10.20 7.08 -27.65
CA GLY A 118 -10.07 7.66 -29.00
C GLY A 118 -10.90 6.89 -30.03
N PRO A 119 -11.11 7.40 -31.27
CA PRO A 119 -12.01 6.80 -32.26
C PRO A 119 -11.50 5.49 -32.93
N GLY A 120 -11.43 4.42 -32.15
CA GLY A 120 -12.18 3.18 -32.42
C GLY A 120 -11.73 2.19 -33.49
N LEU A 121 -10.82 2.54 -34.44
CA LEU A 121 -10.56 1.67 -35.61
C LEU A 121 -9.19 0.98 -35.69
N ASP A 122 -8.16 1.42 -34.95
CA ASP A 122 -6.82 0.78 -34.98
C ASP A 122 -6.28 0.38 -33.60
N GLN A 123 -7.01 0.70 -32.52
CA GLN A 123 -6.53 0.53 -31.14
C GLN A 123 -6.16 -0.92 -30.78
N GLY A 124 -6.81 -1.92 -31.38
CA GLY A 124 -6.42 -3.33 -31.19
C GLY A 124 -5.05 -3.66 -31.77
N SER A 125 -4.68 -3.06 -32.91
CA SER A 125 -3.37 -3.22 -33.56
C SER A 125 -2.26 -2.61 -32.71
N GLU A 126 -2.49 -1.39 -32.20
CA GLU A 126 -1.56 -0.71 -31.28
C GLU A 126 -1.30 -1.52 -29.99
N GLU A 127 -2.34 -2.18 -29.45
CA GLU A 127 -2.24 -2.95 -28.21
C GLU A 127 -1.50 -4.28 -28.39
N GLU A 128 -1.74 -5.01 -29.48
CA GLU A 128 -0.93 -6.21 -29.79
C GLU A 128 0.54 -5.84 -30.08
N ALA A 129 0.79 -4.75 -30.82
CA ALA A 129 2.14 -4.26 -31.07
C ALA A 129 2.86 -3.83 -29.77
N CYS A 130 2.15 -3.16 -28.85
CA CYS A 130 2.65 -2.81 -27.52
C CYS A 130 3.05 -4.06 -26.73
N LEU A 131 2.21 -5.10 -26.71
CA LEU A 131 2.50 -6.35 -26.01
C LEU A 131 3.65 -7.13 -26.66
N ALA A 132 3.73 -7.14 -27.99
CA ALA A 132 4.82 -7.77 -28.74
C ALA A 132 6.18 -7.12 -28.44
N SER A 133 6.28 -5.79 -28.54
CA SER A 133 7.48 -5.05 -28.11
C SER A 133 7.83 -5.31 -26.64
N PHE A 134 6.83 -5.38 -25.75
CA PHE A 134 7.08 -5.70 -24.34
C PHE A 134 7.65 -7.12 -24.15
N ARG A 135 7.16 -8.13 -24.89
CA ARG A 135 7.71 -9.50 -24.85
C ARG A 135 9.17 -9.55 -25.29
N THR A 136 9.57 -8.78 -26.29
CA THR A 136 10.92 -8.86 -26.89
C THR A 136 11.93 -7.93 -26.22
N GLU A 137 11.53 -6.72 -25.81
CA GLU A 137 12.42 -5.69 -25.24
C GLU A 137 12.58 -5.80 -23.72
N LYS A 138 11.52 -6.23 -23.00
CA LYS A 138 11.40 -6.05 -21.55
C LYS A 138 11.49 -7.36 -20.77
N LEU A 139 10.72 -8.38 -21.15
CA LEU A 139 10.71 -9.67 -20.46
C LEU A 139 12.08 -10.38 -20.39
N PRO A 140 12.96 -10.34 -21.42
CA PRO A 140 14.27 -11.01 -21.34
C PRO A 140 15.22 -10.37 -20.32
N VAL A 141 15.01 -9.09 -20.00
CA VAL A 141 15.79 -8.34 -18.99
C VAL A 141 15.22 -8.52 -17.59
N PHE A 142 13.89 -8.63 -17.45
CA PHE A 142 13.22 -8.79 -16.16
C PHE A 142 12.02 -9.76 -16.23
N PRO A 143 12.26 -11.09 -16.17
CA PRO A 143 11.23 -12.11 -16.33
C PRO A 143 10.40 -12.34 -15.04
N VAL A 144 9.73 -11.28 -14.55
CA VAL A 144 8.85 -11.34 -13.36
C VAL A 144 7.42 -11.83 -13.67
N VAL A 145 7.06 -11.89 -14.96
CA VAL A 145 5.80 -12.43 -15.48
C VAL A 145 6.07 -13.25 -16.74
N HIS A 146 5.30 -14.32 -16.94
CA HIS A 146 5.31 -15.14 -18.13
C HIS A 146 4.08 -14.80 -19.00
N ILE A 147 4.30 -14.34 -20.23
CA ILE A 147 3.24 -13.97 -21.17
C ILE A 147 3.40 -14.80 -22.44
N PRO A 148 2.65 -15.91 -22.63
CA PRO A 148 2.77 -16.76 -23.81
C PRO A 148 2.56 -15.98 -25.10
N ASP A 149 3.26 -16.33 -26.19
CA ASP A 149 3.07 -15.70 -27.50
C ASP A 149 1.66 -15.94 -28.09
N THR A 150 0.98 -17.00 -27.65
CA THR A 150 -0.41 -17.33 -28.02
C THR A 150 -1.48 -16.47 -27.33
N MET A 151 -1.08 -15.54 -26.45
CA MET A 151 -2.00 -14.73 -25.65
C MET A 151 -2.22 -13.35 -26.29
N SER A 152 -3.47 -12.99 -26.61
CA SER A 152 -3.77 -11.65 -27.13
C SER A 152 -3.65 -10.58 -26.04
N ALA A 153 -3.34 -9.33 -26.43
CA ALA A 153 -3.43 -8.17 -25.56
C ALA A 153 -4.84 -7.98 -25.01
N LYS A 154 -5.88 -8.31 -25.78
CA LYS A 154 -7.28 -8.31 -25.32
C LYS A 154 -7.54 -9.28 -24.17
N ASP A 155 -7.00 -10.49 -24.23
CA ASP A 155 -7.18 -11.51 -23.18
C ASP A 155 -6.31 -11.20 -21.96
N PHE A 156 -5.09 -10.71 -22.19
CA PHE A 156 -4.18 -10.24 -21.15
C PHE A 156 -4.79 -9.06 -20.36
N LYS A 157 -5.42 -8.10 -21.06
CA LYS A 157 -6.16 -6.98 -20.44
C LYS A 157 -7.29 -7.40 -19.52
N GLN A 158 -7.95 -8.53 -19.80
CA GLN A 158 -9.01 -9.07 -18.95
C GLN A 158 -8.46 -9.82 -17.73
N GLN A 159 -7.35 -10.53 -17.89
CA GLN A 159 -6.74 -11.34 -16.83
C GLN A 159 -5.89 -10.51 -15.85
N SER A 160 -5.16 -9.50 -16.34
CA SER A 160 -4.21 -8.69 -15.57
C SER A 160 -4.34 -7.19 -15.89
N PRO A 161 -5.48 -6.56 -15.54
CA PRO A 161 -5.81 -5.19 -15.96
C PRO A 161 -4.92 -4.10 -15.35
N PHE A 162 -4.32 -4.31 -14.17
CA PHE A 162 -3.39 -3.34 -13.57
C PHE A 162 -1.99 -3.47 -14.19
N LEU A 163 -1.48 -4.68 -14.35
CA LEU A 163 -0.22 -4.96 -15.03
C LEU A 163 -0.26 -4.48 -16.49
N TRP A 164 -1.39 -4.62 -17.19
CA TRP A 164 -1.55 -4.02 -18.52
C TRP A 164 -1.37 -2.50 -18.50
N ARG A 165 -2.01 -1.78 -17.56
CA ARG A 165 -1.83 -0.33 -17.43
C ARG A 165 -0.36 0.04 -17.20
N CYS A 166 0.37 -0.76 -16.43
CA CYS A 166 1.82 -0.61 -16.25
C CYS A 166 2.58 -0.80 -17.58
N ILE A 167 2.35 -1.90 -18.30
CA ILE A 167 2.99 -2.21 -19.59
C ILE A 167 2.75 -1.07 -20.61
N ALA A 168 1.48 -0.67 -20.79
CA ALA A 168 1.11 0.40 -21.72
C ALA A 168 1.71 1.78 -21.36
N THR A 169 2.08 1.99 -20.08
CA THR A 169 2.75 3.22 -19.62
C THR A 169 4.26 3.15 -19.84
N ILE A 170 4.87 1.99 -19.57
CA ILE A 170 6.30 1.73 -19.80
C ILE A 170 6.63 1.82 -21.30
N GLN A 171 5.75 1.33 -22.17
CA GLN A 171 5.89 1.40 -23.62
C GLN A 171 5.37 2.73 -24.23
N CYS A 172 4.93 3.70 -23.41
CA CYS A 172 4.39 4.97 -23.91
C CYS A 172 5.49 5.90 -24.44
N LYS A 173 5.48 6.15 -25.76
CA LYS A 173 6.52 6.92 -26.47
C LYS A 173 6.44 8.46 -26.29
N HIS A 174 5.42 8.96 -25.58
CA HIS A 174 5.17 10.41 -25.42
C HIS A 174 5.33 10.84 -23.95
N PRO A 175 6.35 11.63 -23.58
CA PRO A 175 6.67 11.92 -22.18
C PRO A 175 5.55 12.60 -21.36
N SER A 176 4.72 13.45 -21.98
CA SER A 176 3.55 14.06 -21.32
C SER A 176 2.52 13.01 -20.91
N ARG A 177 2.02 12.25 -21.88
CA ARG A 177 1.07 11.14 -21.68
C ARG A 177 1.64 10.07 -20.74
N GLN A 178 2.95 9.78 -20.82
CA GLN A 178 3.61 8.86 -19.89
C GLN A 178 3.58 9.42 -18.45
N SER A 179 3.84 10.71 -18.24
CA SER A 179 3.76 11.34 -16.91
C SER A 179 2.35 11.25 -16.30
N GLU A 180 1.32 11.55 -17.10
CA GLU A 180 -0.09 11.43 -16.72
C GLU A 180 -0.46 9.99 -16.32
N LEU A 181 -0.10 9.01 -17.15
CA LEU A 181 -0.31 7.59 -16.88
C LEU A 181 0.48 7.13 -15.62
N CYS A 182 1.71 7.60 -15.43
CA CYS A 182 2.51 7.36 -14.23
C CYS A 182 1.88 7.96 -12.96
N MET A 183 1.15 9.09 -13.05
CA MET A 183 0.36 9.59 -11.92
C MET A 183 -0.83 8.66 -11.64
N SER A 184 -1.59 8.28 -12.67
CA SER A 184 -2.75 7.39 -12.53
C SER A 184 -2.39 6.02 -11.95
N ILE A 185 -1.27 5.40 -12.38
CA ILE A 185 -0.76 4.15 -11.79
C ILE A 185 -0.46 4.32 -10.30
N ARG A 186 0.25 5.40 -9.92
CA ARG A 186 0.62 5.64 -8.51
C ARG A 186 -0.60 5.88 -7.63
N GLU A 187 -1.63 6.56 -8.13
CA GLU A 187 -2.91 6.73 -7.43
C GLU A 187 -3.64 5.40 -7.23
N VAL A 188 -3.82 4.61 -8.30
CA VAL A 188 -4.49 3.30 -8.24
C VAL A 188 -3.72 2.33 -7.34
N ALA A 189 -2.39 2.32 -7.41
CA ALA A 189 -1.53 1.53 -6.54
C ALA A 189 -1.64 1.98 -5.08
N ALA A 190 -1.57 3.29 -4.80
CA ALA A 190 -1.69 3.80 -3.43
C ALA A 190 -3.05 3.44 -2.82
N LYS A 191 -4.16 3.64 -3.55
CA LYS A 191 -5.50 3.24 -3.11
C LYS A 191 -5.57 1.73 -2.83
N ARG A 192 -5.25 0.90 -3.82
CA ARG A 192 -5.41 -0.57 -3.68
C ARG A 192 -4.45 -1.21 -2.66
N LEU A 193 -3.24 -0.69 -2.48
CA LEU A 193 -2.25 -1.28 -1.57
C LEU A 193 -2.35 -0.73 -0.14
N LEU A 194 -2.67 0.56 0.05
CA LEU A 194 -2.60 1.23 1.34
C LEU A 194 -3.97 1.48 1.99
N VAL A 195 -5.03 1.66 1.19
CA VAL A 195 -6.40 1.82 1.68
C VAL A 195 -7.11 0.46 1.63
N ASP A 196 -7.26 -0.11 0.44
CA ASP A 196 -8.02 -1.36 0.24
C ASP A 196 -7.24 -2.60 0.73
N CYS A 197 -5.93 -2.46 0.99
CA CYS A 197 -5.01 -3.52 1.45
C CYS A 197 -5.02 -4.78 0.58
N ALA A 198 -5.33 -4.63 -0.72
CA ALA A 198 -5.54 -5.70 -1.67
C ALA A 198 -4.27 -6.50 -1.97
N LYS A 199 -4.42 -7.82 -2.11
CA LYS A 199 -3.32 -8.77 -2.32
C LYS A 199 -3.68 -9.72 -3.46
N ASN A 200 -3.19 -9.43 -4.65
CA ASN A 200 -3.32 -10.28 -5.82
C ASN A 200 -2.05 -10.19 -6.68
N LEU A 201 -1.91 -11.10 -7.64
CA LEU A 201 -0.70 -11.22 -8.46
C LEU A 201 -0.57 -10.08 -9.49
N ASP A 202 -1.68 -9.61 -10.05
CA ASP A 202 -1.78 -8.47 -10.99
C ASP A 202 -1.17 -7.19 -10.39
N LEU A 203 -1.58 -6.81 -9.17
CA LEU A 203 -0.98 -5.69 -8.43
C LEU A 203 0.51 -5.91 -8.14
N LEU A 204 0.91 -7.11 -7.70
CA LEU A 204 2.30 -7.40 -7.36
C LEU A 204 3.22 -7.29 -8.59
N GLN A 205 2.85 -7.94 -9.70
CA GLN A 205 3.62 -7.91 -10.94
C GLN A 205 3.61 -6.53 -11.58
N GLY A 206 2.46 -5.84 -11.61
CA GLY A 206 2.38 -4.48 -12.12
C GLY A 206 3.26 -3.49 -11.35
N VAL A 207 3.26 -3.55 -10.02
CA VAL A 207 4.13 -2.72 -9.17
C VAL A 207 5.60 -3.05 -9.38
N LEU A 208 5.97 -4.33 -9.46
CA LEU A 208 7.35 -4.73 -9.75
C LEU A 208 7.81 -4.25 -11.13
N MET A 209 6.94 -4.28 -12.13
CA MET A 209 7.22 -3.75 -13.47
C MET A 209 7.43 -2.23 -13.45
N TYR A 210 6.50 -1.50 -12.82
CA TYR A 210 6.52 -0.04 -12.70
C TYR A 210 7.69 0.50 -11.85
N LEU A 211 8.24 -0.32 -10.94
CA LEU A 211 9.44 0.04 -10.18
C LEU A 211 10.75 -0.31 -10.91
N THR A 212 10.68 -0.91 -12.10
CA THR A 212 11.85 -1.33 -12.88
C THR A 212 12.15 -0.40 -14.07
N TRP A 213 11.13 0.25 -14.65
CA TRP A 213 11.24 1.21 -15.76
C TRP A 213 10.28 2.39 -15.58
#